data_AF-A0A2B7YH39-F1
#
_entry.id   AF-A0A2B7YH39-F1
#
_cell.length_a   1.000
_cell.length_b   1.000
_cell.length_c   1.000
_cell.angle_alpha   90.00
_cell.angle_beta   90.00
_cell.angle_gamma   90.00
#
_symmetry.space_group_name_H-M   'P 1'
#
loop_
_entity.id
_entity.type
_entity.pdbx_description
1 polymer ?
#
loop_
_entity_poly.entity_id
_entity_poly.type
_entity_poly.pdbx_seq_one_letter_code
_entity_poly.pdbx_strand_id
1 'polypeptide(L)' 'MAYIEKEIGEKLIERMYKSVKTSIKNTDKLIEENDIAGYNTSYLRGVKKGEIDLLKDFIREIREMEE' A
#
# COMPACT_ATOMS: atom_id res chain seq x y z
N MET A 1 -2.68 -23.51 12.66
CA MET A 1 -2.39 -22.16 12.18
C MET A 1 -0.97 -21.83 12.60
N ALA A 2 -0.15 -21.21 11.75
CA ALA A 2 1.10 -20.63 12.22
C ALA A 2 0.74 -19.27 12.82
N TYR A 3 0.77 -19.21 14.16
CA TYR A 3 0.51 -17.98 14.89
C TYR A 3 1.77 -17.12 14.83
N ILE A 4 1.66 -15.89 14.36
CA ILE A 4 2.77 -14.93 14.42
C ILE A 4 2.71 -14.21 15.76
N GLU A 5 3.87 -13.98 16.36
CA GLU A 5 3.93 -13.13 17.54
C GLU A 5 3.49 -11.70 17.18
N LYS A 6 2.70 -11.07 18.04
CA LYS A 6 2.18 -9.71 17.83
C LYS A 6 3.28 -8.69 17.50
N GLU A 7 4.45 -8.80 18.11
CA GLU A 7 5.58 -7.91 17.82
C GLU A 7 6.07 -8.07 16.37
N ILE A 8 6.05 -9.29 15.82
CA ILE A 8 6.41 -9.56 14.42
C ILE A 8 5.34 -8.98 13.50
N GLY A 9 4.06 -9.18 13.81
CA GLY A 9 2.95 -8.63 13.03
C GLY A 9 2.99 -7.10 12.96
N GLU A 10 3.21 -6.42 14.08
CA GLU A 10 3.38 -4.96 14.13
C GLU A 10 4.55 -4.46 13.29
N LYS A 11 5.72 -5.12 13.37
CA LYS A 11 6.90 -4.79 12.54
C LYS A 11 6.64 -4.98 11.05
N LEU A 12 5.90 -6.03 10.67
CA LEU A 12 5.50 -6.27 9.27
C LEU A 12 4.59 -5.15 8.77
N ILE A 13 3.52 -4.84 9.52
CA ILE A 13 2.58 -3.76 9.19
C ILE A 13 3.32 -2.43 9.01
N GLU A 14 4.24 -2.08 9.93
CA GLU A 14 5.01 -0.84 9.85
C GLU A 14 5.86 -0.77 8.56
N ARG A 15 6.56 -1.85 8.22
CA ARG A 15 7.40 -1.93 7.01
C ARG A 15 6.56 -1.79 5.74
N MET A 16 5.42 -2.47 5.70
CA MET A 16 4.49 -2.40 4.56
C MET A 16 3.93 -1.00 4.40
N TYR A 17 3.51 -0.36 5.49
CA TYR A 17 3.00 1.01 5.47
C TYR A 17 4.06 1.99 4.93
N LYS A 18 5.31 1.89 5.37
CA LYS A 18 6.42 2.75 4.87
C LYS A 18 6.66 2.55 3.37
N SER A 19 6.65 1.30 2.91
CA SER A 19 6.85 0.97 1.49
C SER A 19 5.71 1.51 0.62
N VAL A 20 4.46 1.21 0.97
CA VAL A 20 3.27 1.66 0.23
C VAL A 20 3.17 3.19 0.23
N LYS A 21 3.45 3.86 1.35
CA LYS A 21 3.48 5.33 1.42
C LYS A 21 4.49 5.94 0.45
N THR A 22 5.65 5.30 0.28
CA THR A 22 6.68 5.75 -0.66
C THR A 22 6.22 5.54 -2.11
N SER A 23 5.63 4.39 -2.41
CA SER A 23 5.08 4.09 -3.74
C SER A 23 3.98 5.08 -4.14
N ILE A 24 3.01 5.31 -3.26
CA ILE A 24 1.92 6.27 -3.47
C ILE A 24 2.47 7.68 -3.76
N LYS A 25 3.48 8.14 -3.02
CA LYS A 25 4.08 9.46 -3.23
C LYS A 25 4.73 9.56 -4.63
N ASN A 26 5.36 8.49 -5.10
CA ASN A 26 5.95 8.47 -6.44
C ASN A 26 4.86 8.44 -7.52
N THR A 27 3.81 7.65 -7.32
CA THR A 27 2.65 7.58 -8.22
C THR A 27 1.92 8.93 -8.29
N ASP A 28 1.79 9.65 -7.17
CA ASP A 28 1.19 10.99 -7.14
C ASP A 28 1.98 12.00 -7.97
N LYS A 29 3.31 11.97 -7.90
CA LYS A 29 4.16 12.81 -8.76
C LYS A 29 4.00 12.47 -10.23
N LEU A 30 3.97 11.19 -10.58
CA LEU A 30 3.74 10.76 -11.96
C LEU A 30 2.37 11.20 -12.47
N ILE A 31 1.33 11.13 -11.64
CA ILE A 31 0.00 11.64 -11.97
C ILE A 31 0.06 13.14 -12.23
N GLU A 32 0.70 13.92 -11.35
CA GLU A 32 0.85 15.36 -11.51
C GLU A 32 1.55 15.73 -12.83
N GLU A 33 2.71 15.11 -13.11
CA GLU A 33 3.48 15.34 -14.33
C GLU A 33 2.68 15.00 -15.60
N ASN A 34 1.93 13.89 -15.58
CA ASN A 34 1.12 13.46 -16.72
C ASN A 34 -0.15 14.28 -16.90
N ASP A 35 -0.81 14.69 -15.81
CA ASP A 35 -1.98 15.58 -15.85
C ASP A 35 -1.57 16.94 -16.46
N ILE A 36 -0.41 17.49 -16.09
CA ILE A 36 0.15 18.73 -16.68
C ILE A 36 0.43 18.56 -18.17
N ALA A 37 0.98 17.41 -18.58
CA ALA A 37 1.27 17.11 -19.97
C ALA A 37 0.02 16.74 -20.82
N GLY A 38 -1.16 16.63 -20.19
CA GLY A 38 -2.42 16.28 -20.86
C GLY A 38 -2.60 14.79 -21.16
N TYR A 39 -1.80 13.92 -20.53
CA TYR A 39 -1.95 12.47 -20.66
C TYR A 39 -3.03 11.91 -19.74
N ASN A 40 -3.57 10.74 -20.11
CA ASN A 40 -4.55 10.03 -19.28
C ASN A 40 -3.87 9.34 -18.08
N THR A 41 -4.31 9.69 -16.86
CA THR A 41 -3.77 9.19 -15.59
C THR A 41 -4.68 8.18 -14.88
N SER A 42 -5.79 7.74 -15.50
CA SER A 42 -6.75 6.80 -14.90
C SER A 42 -6.11 5.48 -14.47
N TYR A 43 -5.15 4.96 -15.24
CA TYR A 43 -4.41 3.76 -14.86
C TYR A 43 -3.61 3.96 -13.57
N LEU A 44 -2.85 5.07 -13.46
CA LEU A 44 -2.04 5.39 -12.28
C LEU A 44 -2.91 5.58 -11.03
N ARG A 45 -4.06 6.24 -11.17
CA ARG A 45 -5.05 6.37 -10.09
C ARG A 45 -5.60 5.02 -9.65
N GLY A 46 -5.82 4.11 -10.60
CA GLY A 46 -6.19 2.71 -10.34
C GLY A 46 -5.12 1.95 -9.56
N VAL A 47 -3.85 2.06 -9.98
CA VAL A 47 -2.70 1.45 -9.28
C VAL A 47 -2.62 1.95 -7.84
N LYS A 48 -2.66 3.27 -7.62
CA LYS A 48 -2.65 3.87 -6.28
C LYS A 48 -3.78 3.31 -5.40
N LYS A 49 -4.98 3.18 -5.93
CA LYS A 49 -6.11 2.60 -5.20
C LYS A 49 -5.84 1.13 -4.83
N GLY A 50 -5.37 0.34 -5.78
CA GLY A 50 -5.04 -1.07 -5.57
C GLY A 50 -3.98 -1.29 -4.49
N GLU A 51 -2.93 -0.46 -4.47
CA GLU A 51 -1.90 -0.52 -3.42
C GLU A 51 -2.47 -0.26 -2.02
N ILE A 52 -3.38 0.73 -1.89
CA ILE A 52 -4.03 1.06 -0.62
C ILE A 52 -4.94 -0.09 -0.15
N ASP A 53 -5.70 -0.67 -1.07
CA ASP A 53 -6.64 -1.74 -0.75
C ASP A 53 -5.88 -3.02 -0.34
N LEU A 54 -4.82 -3.39 -1.08
CA LEU A 54 -3.94 -4.50 -0.70
C LEU A 54 -3.27 -4.29 0.66
N LEU A 55 -2.81 -3.08 0.98
CA LEU A 55 -2.24 -2.80 2.30
C LEU A 55 -3.25 -3.09 3.43
N LYS A 56 -4.52 -2.74 3.25
CA LYS A 56 -5.57 -3.01 4.25
C LYS A 56 -5.81 -4.51 4.39
N ASP A 57 -5.84 -5.23 3.26
CA ASP A 57 -6.03 -6.69 3.26
C ASP A 57 -4.88 -7.40 3.98
N PHE A 58 -3.63 -7.03 3.70
CA PHE A 58 -2.48 -7.57 4.41
C PHE A 58 -2.50 -7.27 5.90
N ILE A 59 -2.89 -6.06 6.31
CA ILE A 59 -3.02 -5.72 7.74
C ILE A 59 -4.04 -6.65 8.40
N ARG A 60 -5.19 -6.88 7.75
CA ARG A 60 -6.23 -7.78 8.27
C ARG A 60 -5.70 -9.21 8.40
N GLU A 61 -5.07 -9.75 7.36
CA GLU A 61 -4.49 -11.11 7.39
C GLU A 61 -3.45 -11.25 8.50
N ILE A 62 -2.57 -10.26 8.68
CA ILE A 62 -1.58 -10.26 9.78
C ILE A 62 -2.29 -10.33 11.14
N ARG A 63 -3.36 -9.55 11.35
CA ARG A 63 -4.11 -9.58 12.61
C ARG A 63 -4.82 -10.92 12.84
N GLU A 64 -5.38 -11.52 11.80
CA GLU A 64 -6.00 -12.86 11.86
C GLU A 64 -4.97 -13.96 12.18
N MET A 65 -3.69 -13.74 11.89
CA MET A 65 -2.60 -14.67 12.25
C MET A 65 -2.03 -14.44 13.67
N GLU A 66 -2.37 -13.34 14.33
CA GLU A 66 -1.97 -13.03 15.71
C GLU A 66 -2.94 -13.61 16.76
N GLU A 67 -4.21 -13.84 16.37
CA GLU A 67 -5.22 -14.61 17.13
C GLU A 67 -4.94 -16.09 17.03
#